data_AF-A0A3S4FN56-F1
#
_entry.id   AF-A0A3S4FN56-F1
#
_cell.length_a   1.000
_cell.length_b   1.000
_cell.length_c   1.000
_cell.angle_alpha   90.00
_cell.angle_beta   90.00
_cell.angle_gamma   90.00
#
_symmetry.space_group_name_H-M   'P 1'
#
loop_
_entity.id
_entity.type
_entity.pdbx_description
1 polymer ?
#
loop_
_entity_poly.entity_id
_entity_poly.type
_entity_poly.pdbx_seq_one_letter_code
_entity_poly.pdbx_strand_id
1 'polypeptide(L)'
;MFIDEIDKICKRGETSGPDVSREGVQRDLLPLVEGCTVSTKHGMVKTDHILFIASGAFQVAKPSDLIPELQGRLPIRVELQALTTSDFERILTEPNASVTVQYKALMATEGVNIEFTDSGIKRIAEAAWAG
;
A
#
# COMPACT_ATOMS: atom_id res chain seq x y z
N MET A 1 -9.29 0.36 7.27
CA MET A 1 -8.85 1.52 6.48
C MET A 1 -7.37 1.33 6.13
N PHE A 2 -7.00 1.51 4.86
CA PHE A 2 -5.60 1.51 4.43
C PHE A 2 -5.14 2.97 4.27
N ILE A 3 -4.04 3.34 4.91
CA ILE A 3 -3.43 4.66 4.84
C ILE A 3 -2.08 4.49 4.14
N ASP A 4 -2.01 4.92 2.89
CA ASP A 4 -0.78 4.81 2.11
C ASP A 4 0.15 6.01 2.34
N GLU A 5 1.44 5.81 2.06
CA GLU A 5 2.47 6.84 2.09
C GLU A 5 2.55 7.64 3.42
N ILE A 6 2.30 6.98 4.56
CA ILE A 6 2.31 7.62 5.88
C ILE A 6 3.70 8.20 6.25
N ASP A 7 4.77 7.72 5.60
CA ASP A 7 6.11 8.25 5.75
C ASP A 7 6.27 9.67 5.19
N LYS A 8 5.40 10.11 4.27
CA LYS A 8 5.45 11.47 3.69
C LYS A 8 5.02 12.57 4.67
N ILE A 9 4.25 12.21 5.70
CA ILE A 9 3.80 13.13 6.76
C ILE A 9 4.69 13.07 8.00
N CYS A 10 5.79 12.32 7.98
CA CYS A 10 6.83 12.39 9.00
C CYS A 10 7.67 13.67 8.87
N LYS A 11 8.29 14.10 9.98
CA LYS A 11 9.30 15.17 9.99
C LYS A 11 10.50 14.76 9.13
N ARG A 12 10.99 15.67 8.30
CA ARG A 12 12.32 15.54 7.67
C ARG A 12 13.31 16.32 8.54
N GLY A 13 14.49 15.76 8.82
CA GLY A 13 15.43 16.32 9.81
C GLY A 13 15.77 17.82 9.67
N GLU A 14 16.12 18.42 10.83
CA GLU A 14 16.71 19.74 11.19
C GLU A 14 16.33 21.03 10.43
N THR A 15 15.56 20.98 9.35
CA THR A 15 15.25 22.19 8.59
C THR A 15 13.93 22.77 9.08
N SER A 16 14.01 23.80 9.94
CA SER A 16 12.89 24.60 10.47
C SER A 16 12.11 25.29 9.34
N GLY A 17 11.33 24.51 8.61
CA GLY A 17 10.48 24.88 7.47
C GLY A 17 9.03 24.41 7.72
N PRO A 18 8.18 24.16 6.71
CA PRO A 18 6.71 23.97 6.84
C PRO A 18 6.25 22.68 7.57
N ASP A 19 6.96 22.26 8.63
CA ASP A 19 6.76 21.04 9.41
C ASP A 19 5.43 21.02 10.18
N VAL A 20 4.87 22.19 10.50
CA VAL A 20 3.58 22.30 11.22
C VAL A 20 2.44 21.63 10.45
N SER A 21 2.49 21.65 9.11
CA SER A 21 1.45 21.07 8.27
C SER A 21 1.44 19.54 8.32
N ARG A 22 2.62 18.90 8.37
CA ARG A 22 2.74 17.44 8.31
C ARG A 22 2.37 16.76 9.63
N GLU A 23 2.82 17.33 10.75
CA GLU A 23 2.36 16.88 12.07
C GLU A 23 0.88 17.16 12.28
N GLY A 24 0.36 18.25 11.70
CA GLY A 24 -1.08 18.54 11.68
C GLY A 24 -1.88 17.38 11.10
N VAL A 25 -1.47 16.84 9.94
CA VAL A 25 -2.14 15.67 9.33
C VAL A 25 -2.11 14.46 10.26
N GLN A 26 -0.98 14.20 10.95
CA GLN A 26 -0.91 13.10 11.92
C GLN A 26 -1.87 13.31 13.10
N ARG A 27 -1.97 14.55 13.61
CA ARG A 27 -2.88 14.89 14.71
C ARG A 27 -4.34 14.80 14.31
N ASP A 28 -4.68 15.17 13.08
CA ASP A 28 -6.04 15.06 12.53
C ASP A 28 -6.43 13.59 12.30
N LEU A 29 -5.46 12.70 12.05
CA LEU A 29 -5.68 11.26 11.95
C LEU A 29 -5.88 10.60 13.33
N LEU A 30 -5.31 11.14 14.41
CA LEU A 30 -5.37 10.53 15.76
C LEU A 30 -6.80 10.17 16.18
N PRO A 31 -7.81 11.07 16.16
CA PRO A 31 -9.15 10.71 16.60
C PRO A 31 -9.73 9.48 15.91
N LEU A 32 -9.40 9.27 14.62
CA LEU A 32 -9.88 8.12 13.85
C LEU A 32 -9.26 6.81 14.36
N VAL A 33 -7.95 6.78 14.59
CA VAL A 33 -7.23 5.59 15.09
C VAL A 33 -7.43 5.35 16.59
N GLU A 34 -7.71 6.40 17.37
CA GLU A 34 -7.97 6.29 18.80
C GLU A 34 -9.42 5.86 19.11
N GLY A 35 -10.35 6.12 18.20
CA GLY A 35 -11.78 5.89 18.38
C GLY A 35 -12.53 7.20 18.53
N CYS A 36 -13.30 7.56 17.51
CA CYS A 36 -14.22 8.70 17.55
C CYS A 36 -15.55 8.34 16.89
N THR A 37 -16.54 9.24 17.05
CA THR A 37 -17.82 9.11 16.34
C THR A 37 -17.89 10.13 15.21
N VAL A 38 -18.00 9.65 13.97
CA VAL A 38 -18.10 10.47 12.76
C VAL A 38 -19.54 10.46 12.26
N SER A 39 -20.09 11.64 11.99
CA SER A 39 -21.41 11.77 11.36
C SER A 39 -21.30 11.53 9.86
N THR A 40 -22.17 10.68 9.33
CA THR A 40 -22.28 10.39 7.89
C THR A 40 -23.72 10.56 7.43
N LYS A 41 -23.95 10.61 6.12
CA LYS A 41 -25.30 10.62 5.53
C LYS A 41 -26.16 9.40 5.91
N HIS A 42 -25.54 8.34 6.43
CA HIS A 42 -26.19 7.10 6.86
C HIS A 42 -26.32 6.97 8.39
N GLY A 43 -25.95 8.03 9.14
CA GLY A 43 -25.95 8.04 10.59
C GLY A 43 -24.53 8.11 11.18
N MET A 44 -24.44 7.89 12.48
CA MET A 44 -23.20 7.98 13.25
C MET A 44 -22.39 6.69 13.11
N VAL A 45 -21.09 6.82 12.83
CA VAL A 45 -20.14 5.69 12.74
C VAL A 45 -19.09 5.83 13.83
N LYS A 46 -18.87 4.76 14.60
CA LYS A 46 -17.81 4.67 15.61
C LYS A 46 -16.57 4.01 15.01
N THR A 47 -15.38 4.56 15.26
CA THR A 47 -14.13 4.04 14.69
C THR A 47 -13.34 3.11 15.63
N ASP A 48 -13.83 2.88 16.85
CA ASP A 48 -13.16 2.12 17.93
C ASP A 48 -12.65 0.72 17.53
N HIS A 49 -13.31 0.09 16.55
CA HIS A 49 -12.99 -1.27 16.09
C HIS A 49 -12.63 -1.35 14.60
N ILE A 50 -12.32 -0.21 13.98
CA ILE A 50 -11.83 -0.20 12.60
C ILE A 50 -10.36 -0.63 12.61
N LEU A 51 -10.02 -1.66 11.84
CA LEU A 51 -8.62 -2.02 11.59
C LEU A 51 -7.97 -0.98 10.69
N PHE A 52 -6.87 -0.39 11.13
CA PHE A 52 -6.03 0.50 10.33
C PHE A 52 -4.75 -0.23 9.90
N ILE A 53 -4.42 -0.10 8.62
CA ILE A 53 -3.17 -0.59 8.04
C ILE A 53 -2.50 0.62 7.41
N ALA A 54 -1.31 0.98 7.88
CA ALA A 54 -0.54 2.07 7.32
C ALA A 54 0.68 1.52 6.58
N SER A 55 0.93 2.01 5.37
CA SER A 55 2.12 1.71 4.57
C SER A 55 2.96 2.95 4.33
N GLY A 56 4.23 2.74 4.09
CA GLY A 56 5.18 3.78 3.73
C GLY A 56 6.49 3.16 3.30
N ALA A 57 7.22 3.84 2.41
CA ALA A 57 8.52 3.36 1.95
C ALA A 57 9.63 3.60 2.98
N PHE A 58 9.47 4.63 3.83
CA PHE A 58 10.39 4.97 4.92
C PHE A 58 11.87 5.08 4.47
N GLN A 59 12.09 5.62 3.26
CA GLN A 59 13.44 5.80 2.70
C GLN A 59 14.20 6.98 3.34
N VAL A 60 13.47 8.06 3.66
CA VAL A 60 14.03 9.32 4.19
C VAL A 60 13.54 9.65 5.61
N ALA A 61 12.57 8.89 6.09
CA ALA A 61 11.98 9.00 7.42
C ALA A 61 11.95 7.60 8.04
N LYS A 62 11.87 7.53 9.36
CA LYS A 62 11.73 6.29 10.11
C LYS A 62 10.37 6.25 10.79
N PRO A 63 9.83 5.07 11.12
CA PRO A 63 8.61 4.97 11.93
C PRO A 63 8.69 5.71 13.28
N SER A 64 9.91 5.91 13.81
CA SER A 64 10.17 6.72 15.01
C SER A 64 9.92 8.23 14.83
N ASP A 65 9.84 8.71 13.59
CA ASP A 65 9.64 10.12 13.25
C ASP A 65 8.14 10.49 13.17
N LEU A 66 7.25 9.51 13.35
CA LEU A 66 5.83 9.74 13.62
C LEU A 66 5.64 10.32 15.02
N ILE A 67 4.55 11.04 15.27
CA ILE A 67 4.23 11.53 16.61
C ILE A 67 4.05 10.35 17.59
N PRO A 68 4.49 10.46 18.85
CA PRO A 68 4.43 9.36 19.82
C PRO A 68 3.05 8.72 19.97
N GLU A 69 2.00 9.54 19.90
CA GLU A 69 0.60 9.10 20.01
C GLU A 69 0.25 8.12 18.88
N LEU A 70 0.66 8.40 17.64
CA LEU A 70 0.36 7.57 16.48
C LEU A 70 1.20 6.29 16.47
N GLN A 71 2.45 6.37 16.93
CA GLN A 71 3.29 5.18 17.12
C GLN A 71 2.65 4.18 18.08
N GLY A 72 2.02 4.66 19.17
CA GLY A 72 1.31 3.81 20.13
C GLY A 72 0.06 3.11 19.54
N ARG A 73 -0.52 3.65 18.47
CA ARG A 73 -1.68 3.07 17.77
C ARG A 73 -1.29 2.17 16.59
N LEU A 74 -0.01 2.08 16.24
CA LEU A 74 0.53 1.19 15.22
C LEU A 74 1.51 0.17 15.86
N PRO A 75 1.02 -0.73 16.73
CA PRO A 75 1.88 -1.63 17.50
C PRO A 75 2.48 -2.77 16.67
N ILE A 76 1.79 -3.20 15.60
CA ILE A 76 2.28 -4.25 14.71
C ILE A 76 3.07 -3.61 13.59
N ARG A 77 4.33 -4.03 13.44
CA ARG A 77 5.23 -3.58 12.38
C ARG A 77 5.68 -4.77 11.57
N VAL A 78 5.64 -4.63 10.24
CA VAL A 78 6.06 -5.64 9.29
C VAL A 78 6.80 -4.95 8.15
N GLU A 79 7.87 -5.58 7.67
CA GLU A 79 8.63 -5.11 6.52
C GLU A 79 8.40 -6.07 5.36
N LEU A 80 8.10 -5.52 4.18
CA LEU A 80 7.94 -6.29 2.95
C LEU A 80 9.23 -6.24 2.15
N GLN A 81 9.56 -7.36 1.52
CA GLN A 81 10.74 -7.46 0.67
C GLN A 81 10.42 -6.96 -0.75
N ALA A 82 11.44 -6.41 -1.42
CA ALA A 82 11.35 -6.14 -2.84
C ALA A 82 11.13 -7.44 -3.61
N LEU A 83 10.28 -7.38 -4.64
CA LEU A 83 10.03 -8.52 -5.52
C LEU A 83 11.28 -8.86 -6.32
N THR A 84 11.44 -10.12 -6.69
CA THR A 84 12.47 -10.60 -7.62
C THR A 84 11.87 -10.89 -8.99
N THR A 85 12.71 -11.11 -10.01
CA THR A 85 12.25 -11.62 -11.32
C THR A 85 11.43 -12.91 -11.19
N SER A 86 11.83 -13.82 -10.31
CA SER A 86 11.07 -15.05 -10.06
C SER A 86 9.69 -14.76 -9.46
N ASP A 87 9.56 -13.76 -8.59
CA ASP A 87 8.26 -13.37 -8.05
C ASP A 87 7.36 -12.78 -9.14
N PHE A 88 7.90 -12.03 -10.10
CA PHE A 88 7.13 -11.55 -11.26
C PHE A 88 6.58 -12.69 -12.12
N GLU A 89 7.38 -13.73 -12.39
CA GLU A 89 6.90 -14.93 -13.12
C GLU A 89 5.69 -15.56 -12.41
N ARG A 90 5.76 -15.67 -11.07
CA ARG A 90 4.68 -16.20 -10.24
C ARG A 90 3.47 -15.27 -10.24
N ILE A 91 3.64 -13.96 -10.05
CA ILE A 91 2.55 -12.96 -10.08
C ILE A 91 1.80 -12.99 -11.41
N LEU A 92 2.49 -13.25 -12.52
CA LEU A 92 1.88 -13.33 -13.84
C LEU A 92 0.98 -14.57 -14.02
N THR A 93 1.14 -15.62 -13.21
CA THR A 93 0.54 -16.94 -13.49
C THR A 93 -0.23 -17.57 -12.32
N GLU A 94 0.23 -17.42 -11.08
CA GLU A 94 -0.31 -18.11 -9.90
C GLU A 94 -1.50 -17.40 -9.24
N PRO A 95 -1.53 -16.06 -9.05
CA PRO A 95 -2.67 -15.41 -8.42
C PRO A 95 -3.97 -15.66 -9.19
N ASN A 96 -5.06 -15.82 -8.45
CA ASN A 96 -6.38 -15.83 -9.05
C ASN A 96 -6.61 -14.52 -9.81
N ALA A 97 -7.10 -14.63 -11.04
CA ALA A 97 -7.21 -13.51 -11.96
C ALA A 97 -5.87 -12.77 -12.16
N SER A 98 -4.76 -13.50 -12.30
CA SER A 98 -3.49 -12.93 -12.77
C SER A 98 -3.66 -12.25 -14.13
N VAL A 99 -2.75 -11.32 -14.47
CA VAL A 99 -2.84 -10.53 -15.72
C VAL A 99 -2.93 -11.43 -16.95
N THR A 100 -2.19 -12.54 -16.99
CA THR A 100 -2.22 -13.47 -18.13
C THR A 100 -3.56 -14.22 -18.23
N VAL A 101 -4.15 -14.61 -17.10
CA VAL A 101 -5.48 -15.22 -17.03
C VAL A 101 -6.56 -14.21 -17.47
N GLN A 102 -6.46 -12.97 -17.01
CA GLN A 102 -7.37 -11.89 -17.43
C GLN A 102 -7.29 -11.65 -18.94
N TYR A 103 -6.08 -11.56 -19.51
CA TYR A 103 -5.89 -11.39 -20.96
C TYR A 103 -6.42 -12.59 -21.74
N LYS A 104 -6.22 -13.81 -21.27
CA LYS A 104 -6.77 -15.01 -21.91
C LYS A 104 -8.30 -14.96 -21.95
N ALA A 105 -8.93 -14.60 -20.83
CA ALA A 105 -10.37 -14.45 -20.76
C ALA A 105 -10.90 -13.32 -21.63
N LEU A 106 -10.20 -12.18 -21.67
CA LEU A 106 -10.55 -11.03 -22.49
C LEU A 106 -10.46 -11.34 -23.99
N MET A 107 -9.40 -11.99 -24.46
CA MET A 107 -9.27 -12.33 -25.88
C MET A 107 -10.29 -13.40 -26.32
N ALA A 108 -10.67 -14.30 -25.40
CA ALA A 108 -11.69 -15.30 -25.67
C ALA A 108 -13.07 -14.68 -25.95
N THR A 109 -13.38 -13.46 -25.46
CA THR A 109 -14.64 -12.77 -25.81
C THR A 109 -14.72 -12.42 -27.29
N GLU A 110 -13.56 -12.20 -27.91
CA GLU A 110 -13.40 -11.96 -29.35
C GLU A 110 -13.22 -13.25 -30.15
N GLY A 111 -13.40 -14.42 -29.51
CA GLY A 111 -13.19 -15.73 -30.13
C GLY A 111 -11.71 -16.08 -30.36
N VAL A 112 -10.78 -15.34 -29.75
CA VAL A 112 -9.33 -15.57 -29.87
C VAL A 112 -8.82 -16.29 -28.64
N ASN A 113 -8.34 -17.54 -28.82
CA ASN A 113 -7.67 -18.27 -27.76
C ASN A 113 -6.17 -17.96 -27.76
N ILE A 114 -5.63 -17.57 -26.59
CA ILE A 114 -4.21 -17.27 -26.43
C ILE A 114 -3.57 -18.16 -25.37
N GLU A 115 -2.30 -18.47 -25.58
CA GLU A 115 -1.46 -19.19 -24.63
C GLU A 115 -0.14 -18.45 -24.45
N PHE A 116 0.29 -18.32 -23.20
CA PHE A 116 1.60 -17.79 -22.86
C PHE A 116 2.52 -18.97 -22.58
N THR A 117 3.62 -19.08 -23.33
CA THR A 117 4.64 -20.09 -23.06
C THR A 117 5.43 -19.70 -21.81
N ASP A 118 5.99 -20.68 -21.10
CA ASP A 118 6.83 -20.44 -19.91
C ASP A 118 8.01 -19.50 -20.23
N SER A 119 8.64 -19.70 -21.40
CA SER A 119 9.71 -18.81 -21.89
C SER A 119 9.23 -17.38 -22.16
N GLY A 120 7.99 -17.21 -22.60
CA GLY A 120 7.35 -15.92 -22.82
C GLY A 120 7.07 -15.21 -21.49
N ILE A 121 6.50 -15.92 -20.51
CA ILE A 121 6.27 -15.41 -19.15
C ILE A 121 7.57 -14.94 -18.52
N LYS A 122 8.61 -15.77 -18.58
CA LYS A 122 9.93 -15.41 -18.07
C LYS A 122 10.47 -14.15 -18.72
N ARG A 123 10.33 -14.01 -20.04
CA ARG A 123 10.83 -12.83 -20.75
C ARG A 123 10.04 -11.56 -20.43
N ILE A 124 8.74 -11.68 -20.18
CA ILE A 124 7.91 -10.56 -19.70
C ILE A 124 8.36 -10.14 -18.29
N ALA A 125 8.60 -11.10 -17.39
CA ALA A 125 9.09 -10.84 -16.04
C ALA A 125 10.48 -10.16 -16.05
N GLU A 126 11.42 -10.67 -16.86
CA GLU A 126 12.74 -10.06 -17.05
C GLU A 126 12.65 -8.63 -17.60
N ALA A 127 11.77 -8.39 -18.57
CA ALA A 127 11.57 -7.07 -19.15
C ALA A 127 11.02 -6.06 -18.15
N ALA A 128 10.09 -6.48 -17.28
CA ALA A 128 9.53 -5.63 -16.22
C ALA A 128 10.55 -5.32 -15.11
N TRP A 129 11.46 -6.25 -14.81
CA TRP A 129 12.51 -6.04 -13.80
C TRP A 129 13.64 -5.13 -14.28
N ALA A 130 13.95 -5.18 -15.57
CA ALA A 130 15.05 -4.41 -16.16
C ALA A 130 14.73 -2.92 -16.42
N GLY A 131 13.45 -2.53 -16.32
CA GLY A 131 12.98 -1.14 -16.50
C GLY A 131 12.86 -0.40 -15.18
#